data_AF-A0A3Q1IFG4-F1
#
_entry.id   AF-A0A3Q1IFG4-F1
#
_cell.length_a   1.000
_cell.length_b   1.000
_cell.length_c   1.000
_cell.angle_alpha   90.00
_cell.angle_beta   90.00
_cell.angle_gamma   90.00
#
_symmetry.space_group_name_H-M   'P 1'
#
loop_
_entity.id
_entity.type
_entity.pdbx_description
1 polymer ?
#
loop_
_entity_poly.entity_id
_entity_poly.type
_entity_poly.pdbx_seq_one_letter_code
_entity_poly.pdbx_strand_id
1 'polypeptide(L)' 'NTPYEWQNCKHQIGSSCPQCDSNGNFVPKQCSGSTGYCWCVNIFTGEEIPDTRTPPGTKLKCGE' A
#
# COMPACT_ATOMS: atom_id res chain seq x y z
N ASN A 1 -16.00 4.38 -18.39
CA ASN A 1 -14.52 4.40 -18.33
C ASN A 1 -14.06 5.29 -17.20
N THR A 2 -14.31 4.84 -15.99
CA THR A 2 -13.72 5.38 -14.77
C THR A 2 -12.54 4.45 -14.44
N PRO A 3 -11.30 4.94 -14.31
CA PRO A 3 -10.13 4.13 -13.93
C PRO A 3 -10.17 3.64 -12.46
N TYR A 4 -11.36 3.68 -11.85
CA TYR A 4 -11.64 3.34 -10.47
C TYR A 4 -12.08 1.86 -10.35
N GLU A 5 -11.29 0.92 -10.87
CA GLU A 5 -11.48 -0.52 -10.59
C GLU A 5 -11.07 -0.90 -9.15
N TRP A 6 -11.41 -0.05 -8.18
CA TRP A 6 -11.17 -0.22 -6.74
C TRP A 6 -12.17 -1.20 -6.07
N GLN A 7 -13.02 -1.85 -6.86
CA GLN A 7 -14.08 -2.75 -6.37
C GLN A 7 -13.63 -4.23 -6.31
N ASN A 8 -12.50 -4.62 -6.92
CA ASN A 8 -12.10 -6.03 -7.02
C ASN A 8 -11.09 -6.52 -5.98
N CYS A 9 -10.65 -5.65 -5.07
CA CYS A 9 -9.65 -5.97 -4.06
C CYS A 9 -10.21 -6.58 -2.76
N LYS A 10 -11.53 -6.74 -2.65
CA LYS A 10 -12.20 -7.23 -1.43
C LYS A 10 -12.27 -8.75 -1.27
N HIS A 11 -11.81 -9.56 -2.23
CA HIS A 11 -12.12 -11.01 -2.21
C HIS A 11 -10.95 -11.98 -2.51
N GLN A 12 -9.72 -11.53 -2.67
CA GLN A 12 -8.58 -12.42 -2.92
C GLN A 12 -7.74 -12.56 -1.64
N ILE A 13 -8.05 -13.58 -0.83
CA ILE A 13 -7.20 -14.02 0.28
C ILE A 13 -5.83 -14.36 -0.30
N GLY A 14 -4.86 -13.46 -0.16
CA GLY A 14 -3.49 -13.61 -0.68
C GLY A 14 -2.95 -12.41 -1.46
N SER A 15 -3.79 -11.45 -1.87
CA SER A 15 -3.32 -10.26 -2.61
C SER A 15 -3.24 -9.04 -1.69
N SER A 16 -2.03 -8.52 -1.47
CA SER A 16 -1.83 -7.24 -0.80
C SER A 16 -2.29 -6.12 -1.72
N CYS A 17 -3.55 -5.73 -1.62
CA CYS A 17 -4.09 -4.64 -2.41
C CYS A 17 -3.36 -3.33 -2.10
N PRO A 18 -2.76 -2.67 -3.11
CA PRO A 18 -2.09 -1.40 -2.91
C PRO A 18 -3.11 -0.34 -2.50
N GLN A 19 -2.78 0.50 -1.51
CA GLN A 19 -3.58 1.68 -1.19
C GLN A 19 -3.19 2.81 -2.14
N CYS A 20 -4.17 3.51 -2.70
CA CYS A 20 -3.99 4.74 -3.46
C CYS A 20 -4.75 5.91 -2.82
N ASP A 21 -4.28 7.12 -3.08
CA ASP A 21 -4.93 8.36 -2.66
C ASP A 21 -6.11 8.73 -3.59
N SER A 22 -6.81 9.83 -3.28
CA SER A 22 -7.92 10.32 -4.10
C SER A 22 -7.51 10.78 -5.50
N ASN A 23 -6.22 11.01 -5.74
CA ASN A 23 -5.67 11.39 -7.04
C ASN A 23 -5.28 10.16 -7.88
N GLY A 24 -5.33 8.95 -7.30
CA GLY A 24 -4.91 7.71 -7.95
C GLY A 24 -3.43 7.38 -7.78
N ASN A 25 -2.67 8.16 -7.00
CA ASN A 25 -1.27 7.87 -6.68
C ASN A 25 -1.18 6.80 -5.59
N PHE A 26 -0.09 6.04 -5.55
CA PHE A 26 0.14 5.10 -4.44
C PHE A 26 0.31 5.87 -3.13
N VAL A 27 -0.36 5.40 -2.08
CA VAL A 27 -0.12 5.93 -0.74
C VAL A 27 1.31 5.57 -0.35
N PRO A 28 2.13 6.53 0.11
CA PRO A 28 3.53 6.28 0.47
C PRO A 28 3.71 5.14 1.47
N LYS A 29 2.68 4.84 2.27
CA LYS A 29 2.66 3.75 3.24
C LYS A 29 1.67 2.69 2.79
N GLN A 30 2.15 1.48 2.53
CA GLN A 30 1.33 0.31 2.25
C GLN A 30 1.35 -0.66 3.42
N CYS A 31 0.23 -1.31 3.68
CA CYS A 31 0.12 -2.33 4.72
C CYS A 31 -0.47 -3.63 4.15
N SER A 32 0.17 -4.75 4.46
CA SER A 32 -0.35 -6.09 4.16
C SER A 32 -1.45 -6.44 5.16
N GLY A 33 -2.71 -6.48 4.72
CA GLY A 33 -3.83 -6.93 5.56
C GLY A 33 -3.72 -8.39 6.02
N SER A 34 -2.93 -9.22 5.31
CA SER A 34 -2.72 -10.64 5.65
C SER A 34 -1.71 -10.83 6.79
N THR A 35 -0.66 -10.01 6.83
CA THR A 35 0.45 -10.17 7.80
C THR A 35 0.53 -9.06 8.83
N GLY A 36 -0.15 -7.94 8.61
CA GLY A 36 -0.07 -6.73 9.44
C GLY A 36 1.19 -5.89 9.23
N TYR A 37 2.12 -6.30 8.37
CA TYR A 37 3.33 -5.53 8.07
C TYR A 37 3.00 -4.29 7.25
N CYS A 38 3.73 -3.20 7.49
CA CYS A 38 3.65 -1.98 6.69
C CYS A 38 5.03 -1.60 6.14
N TRP A 39 5.09 -1.06 4.94
CA TRP A 39 6.31 -0.59 4.28
C TRP A 39 6.06 0.71 3.53
N CYS A 40 7.13 1.42 3.20
CA CYS A 40 7.04 2.58 2.34
C CYS A 40 7.13 2.16 0.87
N VAL A 41 6.38 2.83 0.01
CA VAL A 41 6.47 2.67 -1.43
C VAL A 41 6.67 4.00 -2.14
N ASN A 42 7.21 3.94 -3.34
CA ASN A 42 7.25 5.08 -4.24
C ASN A 42 5.83 5.44 -4.70
N ILE A 43 5.43 6.72 -4.58
CA ILE A 43 4.07 7.18 -4.93
C ILE A 43 3.73 7.04 -6.43
N PHE A 44 4.75 7.00 -7.28
CA PHE A 44 4.62 6.91 -8.73
C PHE A 44 4.72 5.47 -9.23
N THR A 45 5.66 4.67 -8.69
CA THR A 45 5.90 3.30 -9.16
C THR A 45 5.22 2.23 -8.32
N GLY A 46 4.85 2.53 -7.07
CA GLY A 46 4.31 1.56 -6.11
C GLY A 46 5.35 0.57 -5.57
N GLU A 47 6.62 0.74 -5.94
CA GLU A 47 7.71 -0.14 -5.50
C GLU A 47 8.05 0.09 -4.04
N GLU A 48 8.25 -1.01 -3.31
CA GLU A 48 8.73 -0.98 -1.93
C GLU A 48 10.11 -0.32 -1.84
N ILE A 49 10.23 0.64 -0.93
CA ILE A 49 11.51 1.21 -0.56
C ILE A 49 12.20 0.21 0.38
N PRO A 50 13.41 -0.27 0.04
CA PRO A 50 14.13 -1.22 0.88
C PRO A 50 14.34 -0.65 2.30
N ASP A 51 14.41 -1.55 3.28
CA ASP A 51 14.58 -1.24 4.71
C ASP A 51 13.45 -0.42 5.37
N THR A 52 12.31 -0.25 4.69
CA THR A 52 11.15 0.43 5.28
C THR A 52 10.06 -0.51 5.79
N ARG A 53 10.21 -1.82 5.58
CA ARG A 53 9.25 -2.82 6.04
C ARG A 53 9.32 -3.00 7.55
N THR A 54 8.20 -2.74 8.20
CA THR A 54 8.04 -2.75 9.64
C THR A 54 6.94 -3.72 10.08
N PRO A 55 7.09 -4.35 11.26
CA PRO A 55 6.07 -5.23 11.82
C PRO A 55 4.84 -4.43 12.28
N PRO A 56 3.68 -5.10 12.41
CA PRO A 56 2.45 -4.48 12.93
C PRO A 56 2.71 -3.81 14.28
N GLY A 57 2.17 -2.59 14.45
CA GLY A 57 2.35 -1.80 15.68
C GLY A 57 3.51 -0.81 15.63
N THR A 58 4.34 -0.85 14.58
CA THR A 58 5.40 0.16 14.39
C THR A 58 4.83 1.40 13.70
N LYS A 59 5.16 2.58 14.23
CA LYS A 59 4.80 3.85 13.58
C LYS A 59 5.76 4.13 12.43
N LEU A 60 5.39 3.68 11.23
CA LEU A 60 6.12 3.99 10.00
C LEU A 60 5.67 5.35 9.45
N LYS A 61 6.64 6.26 9.21
CA LYS A 61 6.42 7.53 8.50
C LYS A 61 7.01 7.41 7.10
N CYS A 62 6.18 7.59 6.08
CA CYS A 62 6.59 7.57 4.68
C CYS A 62 6.19 8.90 4.04
N GLY A 63 7.09 9.54 3.30
CA GLY A 63 6.85 10.81 2.60
C GLY A 63 7.44 12.03 3.32
N GLU A 64 8.77 12.16 3.29
CA GLU A 64 9.44 13.47 3.43
C GLU A 64 9.59 14.13 2.05
#